data_AF-A0A7S4VLV4-F1
#
_entry.id   AF-A0A7S4VLV4-F1
#
_cell.length_a   1.000
_cell.length_b   1.000
_cell.length_c   1.000
_cell.angle_alpha   90.00
_cell.angle_beta   90.00
_cell.angle_gamma   90.00
#
_symmetry.space_group_name_H-M   'P 1'
#
loop_
_entity.id
_entity.type
_entity.pdbx_description
1 polymer ?
#
loop_
_entity_poly.entity_id
_entity_poly.type
_entity_poly.pdbx_seq_one_letter_code
_entity_poly.pdbx_strand_id
1 'polypeptide(L)'
;MTCVARDTKLGSEEITADIPNVGEGALGKLDESGIVYIGAEVNAGDILVGKVTPKGETQLTPEEKLLRAIFGEKASDVKDTSLRVPTSVKGTVIDVQVFTRDGLEKDQRAIEIEEYQLAQVRKDINDEYRIVETATFERLQDALLGKVVAGGPKIKKGQKITKDYLEDLPREDW
;
A
#
# COMPACT_ATOMS: atom_id res chain seq x y z
N MET A 1 15.60 9.23 -6.15
CA MET A 1 15.27 10.56 -5.59
C MET A 1 14.37 10.34 -4.39
N THR A 2 14.49 11.11 -3.32
CA THR A 2 13.70 10.89 -2.09
C THR A 2 13.11 12.20 -1.59
N CYS A 3 11.84 12.16 -1.18
CA CYS A 3 11.15 13.26 -0.50
C CYS A 3 10.91 12.84 0.96
N VAL A 4 11.10 13.76 1.89
CA VAL A 4 10.86 13.50 3.33
C VAL A 4 10.07 14.67 3.88
N ALA A 5 8.90 14.37 4.44
CA ALA A 5 8.14 15.29 5.26
C ALA A 5 8.60 15.17 6.72
N ARG A 6 8.91 16.31 7.35
CA ARG A 6 9.40 16.35 8.74
C ARG A 6 8.52 17.23 9.61
N ASP A 7 8.49 16.92 10.89
CA ASP A 7 7.96 17.80 11.90
C ASP A 7 8.92 19.00 12.09
N THR A 8 8.45 20.21 11.79
CA THR A 8 9.21 21.44 12.00
C THR A 8 8.70 22.18 13.24
N LYS A 9 9.46 23.17 13.71
CA LYS A 9 9.01 24.04 14.83
C LYS A 9 7.72 24.81 14.53
N LEU A 10 7.41 25.00 13.26
CA LEU A 10 6.26 25.81 12.80
C LEU A 10 5.04 24.92 12.48
N GLY A 11 5.19 23.61 12.54
CA GLY A 11 4.16 22.62 12.20
C GLY A 11 4.75 21.47 11.39
N SER A 12 3.95 20.42 11.23
CA SER A 12 4.29 19.26 10.42
C SER A 12 4.25 19.60 8.93
N GLU A 13 5.24 19.16 8.18
CA GLU A 13 5.16 19.16 6.71
C GLU A 13 4.17 18.09 6.25
N GLU A 14 3.45 18.39 5.18
CA GLU A 14 2.43 17.50 4.62
C GLU A 14 2.76 17.16 3.16
N ILE A 15 2.42 15.94 2.76
CA ILE A 15 2.46 15.50 1.37
C ILE A 15 1.05 15.65 0.83
N THR A 16 0.88 16.47 -0.20
CA THR A 16 -0.44 16.80 -0.76
C THR A 16 -0.34 17.33 -2.19
N ALA A 17 -1.41 17.14 -2.96
CA ALA A 17 -1.59 17.74 -4.27
C ALA A 17 -1.98 19.23 -4.20
N ASP A 18 -2.41 19.72 -3.02
CA ASP A 18 -2.78 21.12 -2.80
C ASP A 18 -1.55 22.00 -2.59
N ILE A 19 -0.90 22.38 -3.70
CA ILE A 19 0.36 23.13 -3.68
C ILE A 19 0.11 24.57 -4.16
N PRO A 20 0.41 25.59 -3.34
CA PRO A 20 0.16 26.97 -3.72
C PRO A 20 1.12 27.44 -4.82
N ASN A 21 0.63 28.33 -5.69
CA ASN A 21 1.38 28.94 -6.79
C ASN A 21 1.85 27.96 -7.88
N VAL A 22 1.23 26.78 -7.97
CA VAL A 22 1.48 25.80 -9.03
C VAL A 22 0.27 25.75 -9.97
N GLY A 23 0.52 25.79 -11.28
CA GLY A 23 -0.54 25.71 -12.29
C GLY A 23 -1.10 24.29 -12.44
N GLU A 24 -2.35 24.17 -12.87
CA GLU A 24 -3.04 22.88 -13.06
C GLU A 24 -2.27 21.90 -13.95
N GLY A 25 -1.54 22.38 -14.96
CA GLY A 25 -0.74 21.53 -15.84
C GLY A 25 0.38 20.74 -15.14
N ALA A 26 0.91 21.27 -14.03
CA ALA A 26 1.90 20.57 -13.22
C ALA A 26 1.25 19.65 -12.18
N LEU A 27 0.06 20.03 -11.68
CA LEU A 27 -0.72 19.21 -10.75
C LEU A 27 -1.38 18.00 -11.44
N GLY A 28 -1.68 18.08 -12.73
CA GLY A 28 -2.35 17.01 -13.47
C GLY A 28 -1.56 15.71 -13.62
N LYS A 29 -0.27 15.68 -13.22
CA LYS A 29 0.55 14.46 -13.17
C LYS A 29 0.58 13.81 -11.78
N LEU A 30 0.05 14.48 -10.77
CA LEU A 30 -0.02 14.01 -9.40
C LEU A 30 -1.36 13.31 -9.15
N ASP A 31 -1.34 12.31 -8.28
CA ASP A 31 -2.53 11.69 -7.72
C ASP A 31 -3.13 12.55 -6.58
N GLU A 32 -4.24 12.08 -6.03
CA GLU A 32 -4.94 12.77 -4.94
C GLU A 32 -4.09 12.92 -3.67
N SER A 33 -3.12 12.01 -3.45
CA SER A 33 -2.15 12.08 -2.35
C SER A 33 -0.99 13.04 -2.65
N GLY A 34 -0.90 13.63 -3.85
CA GLY A 34 0.20 14.52 -4.24
C GLY A 34 1.45 13.79 -4.75
N ILE A 35 1.32 12.55 -5.20
CA ILE A 35 2.43 11.73 -5.69
C ILE A 35 2.27 11.48 -7.19
N VAL A 36 3.38 11.49 -7.95
CA VAL A 36 3.35 11.24 -9.38
C VAL A 36 2.87 9.82 -9.73
N TYR A 37 2.08 9.68 -10.79
CA TYR A 37 1.65 8.38 -11.29
C TYR A 37 2.82 7.53 -11.80
N ILE A 38 2.76 6.23 -11.53
CA ILE A 38 3.65 5.24 -12.13
C ILE A 38 3.34 5.17 -13.63
N GLY A 39 4.38 5.26 -14.47
CA GLY A 39 4.28 5.33 -15.92
C GLY A 39 4.20 6.75 -16.48
N ALA A 40 4.18 7.79 -15.63
CA ALA A 40 4.19 9.17 -16.10
C ALA A 40 5.55 9.56 -16.69
N GLU A 41 5.53 10.20 -17.86
CA GLU A 41 6.72 10.85 -18.44
C GLU A 41 6.95 12.21 -17.78
N VAL A 42 8.13 12.36 -17.19
CA VAL A 42 8.53 13.55 -16.43
C VAL A 42 9.71 14.25 -17.06
N ASN A 43 9.63 15.57 -17.08
CA ASN A 43 10.66 16.48 -17.55
C ASN A 43 11.24 17.29 -16.37
N ALA A 44 12.39 17.91 -16.62
CA ALA A 44 12.98 18.93 -15.76
C ALA A 44 11.92 19.93 -15.23
N GLY A 45 11.83 20.06 -13.90
CA GLY A 45 10.91 20.98 -13.24
C GLY A 45 9.52 20.42 -12.90
N ASP A 46 9.15 19.25 -13.43
CA ASP A 46 7.93 18.55 -13.05
C ASP A 46 7.98 18.14 -11.58
N ILE A 47 6.81 18.12 -10.93
CA ILE A 47 6.67 17.73 -9.53
C ILE A 47 6.57 16.21 -9.46
N LEU A 48 7.44 15.59 -8.65
CA LEU A 48 7.39 14.15 -8.36
C LEU A 48 6.59 13.87 -7.09
N VAL A 49 6.78 14.70 -6.06
CA VAL A 49 6.07 14.59 -4.79
C VAL A 49 5.74 15.99 -4.32
N GLY A 50 4.45 16.28 -4.22
CA GLY A 50 3.90 17.50 -3.64
C GLY A 50 4.19 17.55 -2.15
N LYS A 51 4.92 18.57 -1.71
CA LYS A 51 5.23 18.78 -0.30
C LYS A 51 4.98 20.24 0.05
N VAL A 52 4.26 20.43 1.14
CA VAL A 52 3.97 21.75 1.68
C VAL A 52 4.54 21.88 3.08
N THR A 53 5.15 23.03 3.36
CA THR A 53 5.70 23.36 4.67
C THR A 53 4.94 24.54 5.25
N PRO A 54 4.45 24.48 6.50
CA PRO A 54 3.84 25.63 7.15
C PRO A 54 4.84 26.80 7.25
N LYS A 55 4.39 27.98 6.85
CA LYS A 55 5.11 29.24 7.03
C LYS A 55 4.86 29.72 8.46
N GLY A 56 5.87 30.33 9.07
CA GLY A 56 5.67 31.08 10.31
C GLY A 56 4.82 32.32 10.05
N GLU A 57 4.34 32.99 11.10
CA GLU A 57 3.64 34.27 10.99
C GLU A 57 4.56 35.33 10.35
N THR A 58 4.53 35.40 9.02
CA THR A 58 5.10 36.50 8.26
C THR A 58 4.10 37.65 8.28
N GLN A 59 4.61 38.88 8.46
CA GLN A 59 3.77 40.06 8.27
C GLN A 59 3.25 40.06 6.82
N LEU A 60 1.97 39.72 6.65
CA LEU A 60 1.30 39.81 5.37
C LEU A 60 1.37 41.24 4.85
N THR A 61 1.65 41.39 3.57
CA THR A 61 1.57 42.67 2.88
C THR A 61 0.13 43.22 2.96
N PRO A 62 -0.09 44.56 2.94
CA PRO A 62 -1.44 45.13 2.91
C PRO A 62 -2.35 44.52 1.83
N GLU A 63 -1.77 44.16 0.69
CA GLU A 63 -2.41 43.50 -0.45
C GLU A 63 -2.92 42.09 -0.09
N GLU A 64 -2.08 41.26 0.54
CA GLU A 64 -2.47 39.92 1.01
C GLU A 64 -3.49 39.97 2.15
N LYS A 65 -3.39 40.97 3.03
CA LYS A 65 -4.40 41.20 4.08
C LYS A 65 -5.76 41.55 3.51
N LEU A 66 -5.81 42.39 2.47
CA LEU A 66 -7.05 42.72 1.79
C LEU A 66 -7.65 41.48 1.11
N LEU A 67 -6.82 40.68 0.44
CA LEU A 67 -7.25 39.47 -0.25
C LEU A 67 -7.83 38.43 0.74
N ARG A 68 -7.17 38.24 1.90
CA ARG A 68 -7.67 37.40 3.00
C ARG A 68 -9.00 37.91 3.57
N ALA A 69 -9.19 39.22 3.69
CA ALA A 69 -10.42 39.81 4.19
C ALA A 69 -11.61 39.66 3.20
N ILE A 70 -11.33 39.66 1.90
CA ILE A 70 -12.36 39.55 0.85
C ILE A 70 -12.74 38.08 0.59
N PHE A 71 -11.75 37.20 0.44
CA PHE A 71 -12.00 35.81 0.06
C PHE A 71 -12.24 34.90 1.25
N GLY A 72 -11.83 35.29 2.48
CA GLY A 72 -11.99 34.47 3.69
C GLY A 72 -11.24 33.13 3.63
N GLU A 73 -10.71 32.74 2.48
CA GLU A 73 -9.87 31.58 2.28
C GLU A 73 -8.57 31.78 3.06
N LYS A 74 -8.11 30.66 3.63
CA LYS A 74 -6.78 30.52 4.20
C LYS A 74 -5.77 30.89 3.12
N ALA A 75 -5.39 32.16 3.04
CA ALA A 75 -4.26 32.61 2.24
C ALA A 75 -3.12 31.65 2.57
N SER A 76 -2.70 30.83 1.60
CA SER A 76 -1.88 29.64 1.82
C SER A 76 -0.75 29.89 2.84
N ASP A 77 -1.05 29.54 4.10
CA ASP A 77 -0.12 29.63 5.23
C ASP A 77 1.00 28.59 5.06
N VAL A 78 1.00 27.85 3.95
CA VAL A 78 1.98 26.87 3.55
C VAL A 78 2.79 27.34 2.34
N LYS A 79 4.03 26.88 2.24
CA LYS A 79 4.93 27.12 1.11
C LYS A 79 5.17 25.82 0.36
N ASP A 80 5.23 25.90 -0.97
CA ASP A 80 5.71 24.80 -1.80
C ASP A 80 7.19 24.48 -1.47
N THR A 81 7.42 23.24 -1.00
CA THR A 81 8.75 22.64 -0.80
C THR A 81 8.83 21.26 -1.48
N SER A 82 8.02 21.08 -2.54
CA SER A 82 7.86 19.84 -3.28
C SER A 82 9.16 19.33 -3.91
N LEU A 83 9.24 18.00 -4.05
CA LEU A 83 10.31 17.36 -4.79
C LEU A 83 10.04 17.50 -6.29
N ARG A 84 10.99 18.11 -7.01
CA ARG A 84 10.92 18.30 -8.46
C ARG A 84 12.03 17.53 -9.17
N VAL A 85 11.79 17.20 -10.43
CA VAL A 85 12.78 16.57 -11.29
C VAL A 85 13.96 17.54 -11.50
N PRO A 86 15.21 17.11 -11.28
CA PRO A 86 16.39 17.91 -11.56
C PRO A 86 16.46 18.34 -13.03
N THR A 87 17.02 19.51 -13.28
CA THR A 87 17.01 20.14 -14.62
C THR A 87 17.68 19.34 -15.73
N SER A 88 18.56 18.39 -15.39
CA SER A 88 19.29 17.56 -16.33
C SER A 88 18.67 16.17 -16.58
N VAL A 89 17.54 15.85 -15.93
CA VAL A 89 16.95 14.50 -15.95
C VAL A 89 15.59 14.54 -16.65
N LYS A 90 15.37 13.53 -17.51
CA LYS A 90 14.08 13.22 -18.14
C LYS A 90 13.91 11.71 -18.12
N GLY A 91 12.67 11.24 -17.98
CA GLY A 91 12.39 9.81 -18.00
C GLY A 91 10.97 9.48 -17.59
N THR A 92 10.72 8.20 -17.39
CA THR A 92 9.42 7.67 -16.98
C THR A 92 9.52 7.15 -15.56
N VAL A 93 8.51 7.43 -14.74
CA VAL A 93 8.41 6.90 -13.38
C VAL A 93 8.10 5.40 -13.45
N ILE A 94 8.97 4.56 -12.87
CA ILE A 94 8.80 3.09 -12.93
C ILE A 94 8.16 2.56 -11.64
N ASP A 95 8.52 3.13 -10.51
CA ASP A 95 8.06 2.67 -9.19
C ASP A 95 8.05 3.82 -8.19
N VAL A 96 7.16 3.70 -7.19
CA VAL A 96 6.96 4.67 -6.10
C VAL A 96 6.77 3.89 -4.81
N GLN A 97 7.55 4.25 -3.79
CA GLN A 97 7.47 3.63 -2.47
C GLN A 97 7.15 4.69 -1.42
N VAL A 98 6.11 4.42 -0.63
CA VAL A 98 5.65 5.30 0.44
C VAL A 98 6.02 4.66 1.77
N PHE A 99 6.69 5.43 2.63
CA PHE A 99 7.06 5.02 3.98
C PHE A 99 6.40 5.96 4.99
N THR A 100 5.45 5.43 5.75
CA THR A 100 4.73 6.17 6.78
C THR A 100 5.28 5.82 8.16
N ARG A 101 5.50 6.81 9.02
CA ARG A 101 5.89 6.56 10.42
C ARG A 101 4.73 5.93 11.18
N ASP A 102 5.03 5.00 12.07
CA ASP A 102 4.03 4.39 12.94
C ASP A 102 3.30 5.44 13.80
N GLY A 103 1.98 5.34 13.88
CA GLY A 103 1.11 6.28 14.59
C GLY A 103 0.64 7.52 13.82
N LEU A 104 1.00 7.69 12.53
CA LEU A 104 0.37 8.68 11.66
C LEU A 104 -0.83 8.08 10.92
N GLU A 105 -1.83 8.90 10.61
CA GLU A 105 -2.91 8.49 9.71
C GLU A 105 -2.32 8.14 8.33
N LYS A 106 -2.71 6.98 7.82
CA LYS A 106 -2.30 6.52 6.49
C LYS A 106 -3.19 7.19 5.47
N ASP A 107 -2.59 7.67 4.39
CA ASP A 107 -3.32 8.15 3.23
C ASP A 107 -3.95 6.97 2.46
N GLN A 108 -4.95 7.29 1.63
CA GLN A 108 -5.68 6.29 0.84
C GLN A 108 -4.72 5.41 0.02
N ARG A 109 -3.68 6.01 -0.56
CA ARG A 109 -2.64 5.31 -1.31
C ARG A 109 -1.88 4.29 -0.47
N ALA A 110 -1.48 4.64 0.75
CA ALA A 110 -0.78 3.70 1.63
C ALA A 110 -1.69 2.56 2.10
N ILE A 111 -2.97 2.84 2.34
CA ILE A 111 -3.97 1.81 2.68
C ILE A 111 -4.12 0.81 1.53
N GLU A 112 -4.27 1.29 0.30
CA GLU A 112 -4.38 0.43 -0.89
C GLU A 112 -3.15 -0.47 -1.08
N ILE A 113 -1.94 0.08 -0.89
CA ILE A 113 -0.70 -0.69 -0.98
C ILE A 113 -0.65 -1.77 0.10
N GLU A 114 -1.01 -1.43 1.34
CA GLU A 114 -1.03 -2.38 2.45
C GLU A 114 -2.05 -3.50 2.23
N GLU A 115 -3.27 -3.16 1.79
CA GLU A 115 -4.31 -4.13 1.48
C GLU A 115 -3.87 -5.09 0.37
N TYR A 116 -3.25 -4.56 -0.69
CA TYR A 116 -2.70 -5.35 -1.78
C TYR A 116 -1.62 -6.33 -1.29
N GLN A 117 -0.66 -5.84 -0.50
CA GLN A 117 0.40 -6.67 0.07
C GLN A 117 -0.16 -7.76 0.98
N LEU A 118 -1.14 -7.41 1.83
CA LEU A 118 -1.79 -8.35 2.74
C LEU A 118 -2.57 -9.43 1.98
N ALA A 119 -3.24 -9.05 0.89
CA ALA A 119 -3.94 -9.99 0.01
C ALA A 119 -2.98 -10.98 -0.65
N GLN A 120 -1.82 -10.49 -1.13
CA GLN A 120 -0.78 -11.32 -1.73
C GLN A 120 -0.22 -12.33 -0.71
N VAL A 121 0.13 -11.87 0.49
CA VAL A 121 0.63 -12.76 1.56
C VAL A 121 -0.40 -13.81 1.95
N ARG A 122 -1.68 -13.43 2.08
CA ARG A 122 -2.76 -14.38 2.38
C ARG A 122 -2.92 -15.44 1.30
N LYS A 123 -2.79 -15.05 0.03
CA LYS A 123 -2.85 -15.98 -1.10
C LYS A 123 -1.68 -16.96 -1.05
N ASP A 124 -0.47 -16.46 -0.85
CA ASP A 124 0.74 -17.29 -0.78
C ASP A 124 0.65 -18.31 0.36
N ILE A 125 0.18 -17.89 1.54
CA ILE A 125 -0.06 -18.78 2.69
C ILE A 125 -1.10 -19.86 2.37
N ASN A 126 -2.20 -19.51 1.70
CA ASN A 126 -3.24 -20.47 1.33
C ASN A 126 -2.73 -21.48 0.30
N ASP A 127 -1.98 -21.01 -0.71
CA ASP A 127 -1.36 -21.87 -1.70
C ASP A 127 -0.36 -22.84 -1.05
N GLU A 128 0.48 -22.34 -0.13
CA GLU A 128 1.42 -23.16 0.64
C GLU A 128 0.69 -24.19 1.51
N TYR A 129 -0.34 -23.77 2.24
CA TYR A 129 -1.15 -24.65 3.08
C TYR A 129 -1.76 -25.77 2.25
N ARG A 130 -2.36 -25.44 1.10
CA ARG A 130 -2.96 -26.42 0.19
C ARG A 130 -1.95 -27.43 -0.34
N ILE A 131 -0.74 -26.99 -0.70
CA ILE A 131 0.34 -27.88 -1.17
C ILE A 131 0.77 -28.83 -0.05
N VAL A 132 1.04 -28.29 1.14
CA VAL A 132 1.46 -29.07 2.31
C VAL A 132 0.39 -30.06 2.72
N GLU A 133 -0.86 -29.62 2.78
CA GLU A 133 -2.02 -30.45 3.11
C GLU A 133 -2.12 -31.61 2.11
N THR A 134 -2.18 -31.31 0.81
CA THR A 134 -2.30 -32.32 -0.25
C THR A 134 -1.15 -33.34 -0.19
N ALA A 135 0.10 -32.88 -0.09
CA ALA A 135 1.26 -33.76 0.01
C ALA A 135 1.27 -34.61 1.30
N THR A 136 0.71 -34.09 2.39
CA THR A 136 0.57 -34.83 3.66
C THR A 136 -0.49 -35.92 3.53
N PHE A 137 -1.65 -35.61 2.96
CA PHE A 137 -2.73 -36.58 2.76
C PHE A 137 -2.37 -37.65 1.72
N GLU A 138 -1.65 -37.31 0.65
CA GLU A 138 -1.14 -38.30 -0.31
C GLU A 138 -0.18 -39.29 0.38
N ARG A 139 0.76 -38.80 1.17
CA ARG A 139 1.68 -39.66 1.96
C ARG A 139 0.96 -40.49 3.00
N LEU A 140 -0.05 -39.91 3.65
CA LEU A 140 -0.87 -40.61 4.64
C LEU A 140 -1.69 -41.73 3.98
N GLN A 141 -2.28 -41.47 2.81
CA GLN A 141 -3.01 -42.44 2.01
C GLN A 141 -2.14 -43.65 1.66
N ASP A 142 -0.93 -43.42 1.14
CA ASP A 142 0.02 -44.49 0.83
C ASP A 142 0.41 -45.33 2.06
N ALA A 143 0.56 -44.67 3.22
CA ALA A 143 0.90 -45.35 4.48
C ALA A 143 -0.26 -46.15 5.09
N LEU A 144 -1.50 -45.72 4.86
CA LEU A 144 -2.72 -46.34 5.39
C LEU A 144 -3.25 -47.47 4.50
N LEU A 145 -3.05 -47.38 3.18
CA LEU A 145 -3.53 -48.39 2.23
C LEU A 145 -3.04 -49.80 2.61
N GLY A 146 -3.99 -50.73 2.73
CA GLY A 146 -3.70 -52.13 3.04
C GLY A 146 -3.45 -52.46 4.51
N LYS A 147 -3.41 -51.48 5.43
CA LYS A 147 -3.36 -51.74 6.88
C LYS A 147 -4.71 -52.19 7.43
N VAL A 148 -4.66 -52.98 8.50
CA VAL A 148 -5.85 -53.52 9.18
C VAL A 148 -6.31 -52.55 10.25
N VAL A 149 -7.58 -52.15 10.18
CA VAL A 149 -8.14 -51.11 11.04
C VAL A 149 -8.53 -51.69 12.40
N ALA A 150 -8.10 -51.04 13.49
CA ALA A 150 -8.51 -51.40 14.86
C ALA A 150 -9.94 -50.92 15.20
N GLY A 151 -10.43 -49.91 14.46
CA GLY A 151 -11.75 -49.30 14.49
C GLY A 151 -11.67 -47.89 13.87
N GLY A 152 -12.74 -47.41 13.21
CA GLY A 152 -12.76 -46.09 12.58
C GLY A 152 -14.16 -45.66 12.13
N PRO A 153 -14.37 -44.39 11.74
CA PRO A 153 -15.67 -43.89 11.30
C PRO A 153 -16.13 -44.67 10.07
N LYS A 154 -17.29 -45.33 10.11
CA LYS A 154 -17.83 -46.16 9.00
C LYS A 154 -17.01 -47.42 8.60
N ILE A 155 -15.98 -47.84 9.35
CA ILE A 155 -15.29 -49.14 9.15
C ILE A 155 -15.30 -50.02 10.41
N LYS A 156 -15.51 -51.33 10.23
CA LYS A 156 -15.47 -52.32 11.32
C LYS A 156 -14.04 -52.81 11.60
N LYS A 157 -13.78 -53.11 12.88
CA LYS A 157 -12.50 -53.68 13.35
C LYS A 157 -12.13 -54.93 12.53
N GLY A 158 -10.93 -54.92 11.95
CA GLY A 158 -10.39 -56.02 11.15
C GLY A 158 -10.51 -55.87 9.63
N GLN A 159 -11.17 -54.84 9.11
CA GLN A 159 -11.19 -54.55 7.66
C GLN A 159 -9.92 -53.82 7.21
N LYS A 160 -9.56 -53.98 5.94
CA LYS A 160 -8.44 -53.26 5.30
C LYS A 160 -8.91 -51.91 4.80
N ILE A 161 -8.04 -50.90 4.91
CA ILE A 161 -8.30 -49.57 4.35
C ILE A 161 -8.23 -49.65 2.82
N THR A 162 -9.32 -49.27 2.15
CA THR A 162 -9.43 -49.12 0.69
C THR A 162 -9.37 -47.65 0.29
N LYS A 163 -8.96 -47.37 -0.95
CA LYS A 163 -8.87 -46.01 -1.50
C LYS A 163 -10.22 -45.28 -1.47
N ASP A 164 -11.28 -45.97 -1.90
CA ASP A 164 -12.65 -45.43 -1.93
C ASP A 164 -13.17 -45.02 -0.55
N TYR A 165 -12.74 -45.72 0.51
CA TYR A 165 -13.14 -45.40 1.88
C TYR A 165 -12.48 -44.11 2.40
N LEU A 166 -11.21 -43.88 2.03
CA LEU A 166 -10.49 -42.65 2.39
C LEU A 166 -11.02 -41.44 1.63
N GLU A 167 -11.42 -41.61 0.36
CA GLU A 167 -12.00 -40.53 -0.46
C GLU A 167 -13.39 -40.07 0.01
N ASP A 168 -14.18 -40.97 0.61
CA ASP A 168 -15.52 -40.68 1.16
C ASP A 168 -15.50 -40.01 2.55
N LEU A 169 -14.33 -39.93 3.19
CA LEU A 169 -14.15 -39.31 4.50
C LEU A 169 -13.70 -37.84 4.36
N PRO A 170 -14.31 -36.91 5.12
CA PRO A 170 -13.77 -35.56 5.26
C PRO A 170 -12.32 -35.63 5.71
N ARG A 171 -11.45 -34.76 5.18
CA ARG A 171 -10.03 -34.71 5.56
C ARG A 171 -9.79 -34.52 7.06
N GLU A 172 -10.75 -33.94 7.77
CA GLU A 172 -10.72 -33.77 9.23
C GLU A 172 -10.88 -35.10 9.99
N ASP A 173 -11.47 -36.14 9.36
CA ASP A 173 -11.80 -37.44 9.96
C ASP A 173 -10.83 -38.57 9.56
N TRP A 174 -9.71 -38.25 8.89
CA TRP A 174 -8.66 -39.21 8.49
C TRP A 174 -7.74 -39.62 9.65
#